data_AF-A0AA38CLA6-F1
#
_entry.id   AF-A0AA38CLA6-F1
#
_cell.length_a   1.000
_cell.length_b   1.000
_cell.length_c   1.000
_cell.angle_alpha   90.00
_cell.angle_beta   90.00
_cell.angle_gamma   90.00
#
_symmetry.space_group_name_H-M   'P 1'
#
loop_
_entity.id
_entity.type
_entity.pdbx_description
1 polymer ?
#
loop_
_entity_poly.entity_id
_entity_poly.type
_entity_poly.pdbx_seq_one_letter_code
_entity_poly.pdbx_strand_id
1 'polypeptide(L)'
;MDLASDGDVNAKLYRLERWLKFTPHEKSVLLNTLEEAASCLSLIEQSDYGSMSVAMDPLVIHLARSDLLRHDEGDVRLLVITCISEVTKITAPNLPYDDITMEEVYELMIRSFQKLWDTSNPYFDKRVKILGNIAKVRSCIPMLDLDCDDLIFHMFEVFFAALHEDHSQNIMVAMQTIMSLMSNKYEDPPQPLLSILVE
;
A
#
# COMPACT_ATOMS: atom_id res chain seq x y z
N MET A 1 -18.27 14.60 -13.46
CA MET A 1 -16.91 14.28 -13.01
C MET A 1 -16.18 15.61 -12.93
N ASP A 2 -16.27 16.27 -11.79
CA ASP A 2 -15.50 17.49 -11.57
C ASP A 2 -14.05 17.07 -11.32
N LEU A 3 -13.18 17.40 -12.27
CA LEU A 3 -11.75 17.41 -12.02
C LEU A 3 -11.53 18.51 -10.99
N ALA A 4 -11.33 18.14 -9.73
CA ALA A 4 -10.86 19.07 -8.72
C ALA A 4 -9.59 19.74 -9.27
N SER A 5 -9.56 21.08 -9.30
CA SER A 5 -8.35 21.78 -9.72
C SER A 5 -7.21 21.49 -8.73
N ASP A 6 -5.96 21.58 -9.19
CA ASP A 6 -4.78 21.37 -8.33
C ASP A 6 -4.84 22.20 -7.03
N GLY A 7 -5.44 23.39 -7.08
CA GLY A 7 -5.67 24.24 -5.91
C GLY A 7 -6.61 23.65 -4.86
N ASP A 8 -7.63 22.90 -5.27
CA ASP A 8 -8.57 22.21 -4.37
C ASP A 8 -7.91 20.99 -3.72
N VAL A 9 -7.14 20.22 -4.49
CA VAL A 9 -6.37 19.08 -3.98
C VAL A 9 -5.33 19.54 -2.95
N ASN A 10 -4.58 20.60 -3.26
CA ASN A 10 -3.54 21.12 -2.37
C ASN A 10 -4.12 21.63 -1.04
N ALA A 11 -5.26 22.35 -1.08
CA ALA A 11 -5.95 22.80 0.13
C ALA A 11 -6.44 21.63 1.00
N LYS A 12 -6.91 20.54 0.36
CA LYS A 12 -7.30 19.31 1.08
C LYS A 12 -6.11 18.65 1.76
N LEU A 13 -4.94 18.57 1.12
CA LEU A 13 -3.73 18.02 1.72
C LEU A 13 -3.34 18.76 3.01
N TYR A 14 -3.31 20.10 2.99
CA TYR A 14 -3.03 20.89 4.21
C TYR A 14 -4.03 20.64 5.33
N ARG A 15 -5.31 20.46 4.99
CA ARG A 15 -6.33 20.14 5.98
C ARG A 15 -6.07 18.75 6.58
N LEU A 16 -5.87 17.75 5.74
CA LEU A 16 -5.63 16.36 6.14
C LEU A 16 -4.37 16.21 7.00
N GLU A 17 -3.28 16.89 6.61
CA GLU A 17 -2.05 17.01 7.40
C GLU A 17 -2.38 17.47 8.82
N ARG A 18 -3.16 18.54 8.96
CA ARG A 18 -3.50 19.11 10.27
C ARG A 18 -4.29 18.13 11.14
N TRP A 19 -5.16 17.33 10.53
CA TRP A 19 -5.91 16.29 11.23
C TRP A 19 -5.04 15.11 11.64
N LEU A 20 -4.10 14.68 10.79
CA LEU A 20 -3.22 13.53 11.07
C LEU A 20 -1.97 13.90 11.89
N LYS A 21 -1.68 15.19 12.03
CA LYS A 21 -0.68 15.71 12.97
C LYS A 21 -0.94 15.23 14.40
N PHE A 22 -2.19 15.03 14.76
CA PHE A 22 -2.58 14.39 16.02
C PHE A 22 -3.62 13.31 15.73
N THR A 23 -3.28 12.05 15.99
CA THR A 23 -4.20 10.93 15.78
C THR A 23 -5.53 11.19 16.47
N PRO A 24 -6.65 11.32 15.72
CA PRO A 24 -7.95 11.55 16.32
C PRO A 24 -8.30 10.42 17.27
N HIS A 25 -8.76 10.78 18.49
CA HIS A 25 -9.14 9.79 19.50
C HIS A 25 -10.38 8.98 19.10
N GLU A 26 -11.27 9.58 18.31
CA GLU A 26 -12.48 8.91 17.83
C GLU A 26 -12.17 8.12 16.56
N LYS A 27 -12.32 6.79 16.62
CA LYS A 27 -12.07 5.87 15.51
C LYS A 27 -12.81 6.27 14.24
N SER A 28 -14.09 6.65 14.33
CA SER A 28 -14.92 7.04 13.18
C SER A 28 -14.32 8.24 12.42
N VAL A 29 -13.82 9.24 13.16
CA VAL A 29 -13.18 10.44 12.63
C VAL A 29 -11.86 10.10 11.97
N LEU A 30 -11.05 9.23 12.59
CA LEU A 30 -9.80 8.75 12.02
C LEU A 30 -10.04 7.98 10.71
N LEU A 31 -10.99 7.06 10.68
CA LEU A 31 -11.34 6.31 9.46
C LEU A 31 -11.76 7.26 8.34
N ASN A 32 -12.69 8.18 8.60
CA ASN A 32 -13.15 9.15 7.61
C ASN A 32 -12.01 10.04 7.08
N THR A 33 -11.10 10.46 7.97
CA THR A 33 -9.93 11.27 7.61
C THR A 33 -8.99 10.49 6.69
N LEU A 34 -8.74 9.21 7.00
CA LEU A 34 -7.89 8.35 6.17
C LEU A 34 -8.55 8.01 4.83
N GLU A 35 -9.86 7.80 4.77
CA GLU A 35 -10.57 7.59 3.51
C GLU A 35 -10.50 8.83 2.61
N GLU A 36 -10.65 10.01 3.20
CA GLU A 36 -10.49 11.27 2.48
C GLU A 36 -9.04 11.46 2.00
N ALA A 37 -8.06 11.12 2.84
CA ALA A 37 -6.64 11.16 2.45
C ALA A 37 -6.34 10.22 1.29
N ALA A 38 -6.77 8.96 1.35
CA ALA A 38 -6.58 8.00 0.27
C ALA A 38 -7.26 8.45 -1.04
N SER A 39 -8.44 9.07 -0.93
CA SER A 39 -9.16 9.61 -2.09
C SER A 39 -8.41 10.80 -2.70
N CYS A 40 -7.96 11.74 -1.87
CA CYS A 40 -7.21 12.93 -2.29
C CYS A 40 -5.89 12.55 -2.95
N LEU A 41 -5.11 11.67 -2.31
CA LEU A 41 -3.82 11.19 -2.83
C LEU A 41 -4.00 10.47 -4.17
N SER A 42 -5.10 9.74 -4.36
CA SER A 42 -5.31 9.00 -5.61
C SER A 42 -5.55 9.87 -6.85
N LEU A 43 -5.83 11.16 -6.66
CA LEU A 43 -5.97 12.15 -7.74
C LEU A 43 -4.63 12.73 -8.19
N ILE A 44 -3.56 12.51 -7.44
CA ILE A 44 -2.23 13.08 -7.71
C ILE A 44 -1.47 12.13 -8.63
N GLU A 45 -0.99 12.65 -9.75
CA GLU A 45 -0.09 11.90 -10.62
C GLU A 45 1.37 12.07 -10.19
N GLN A 46 2.22 11.12 -10.58
CA GLN A 46 3.65 11.15 -10.29
C GLN A 46 4.34 12.41 -10.86
N SER A 47 3.84 12.96 -11.98
CA SER A 47 4.34 14.21 -12.58
C SER A 47 4.07 15.44 -11.71
N ASP A 48 3.05 15.40 -10.87
CA ASP A 48 2.58 16.55 -10.10
C ASP A 48 3.22 16.63 -8.71
N TYR A 49 3.98 15.60 -8.31
CA TYR A 49 4.65 15.55 -7.02
C TYR A 49 5.53 16.79 -6.77
N GLY A 50 6.25 17.28 -7.79
CA GLY A 50 7.12 18.44 -7.64
C GLY A 50 6.39 19.70 -7.17
N SER A 51 5.21 20.00 -7.72
CA SER A 51 4.41 21.18 -7.36
C SER A 51 3.61 20.98 -6.06
N MET A 52 3.32 19.73 -5.68
CA MET A 52 2.53 19.39 -4.49
C MET A 52 3.36 18.97 -3.27
N SER A 53 4.66 18.74 -3.43
CA SER A 53 5.58 18.24 -2.38
C SER A 53 5.46 18.98 -1.05
N VAL A 54 5.39 20.31 -1.07
CA VAL A 54 5.29 21.15 0.14
C VAL A 54 4.08 20.79 1.01
N ALA A 55 2.94 20.43 0.41
CA ALA A 55 1.75 20.02 1.15
C ALA A 55 1.70 18.52 1.41
N MET A 56 2.33 17.71 0.55
CA MET A 56 2.35 16.26 0.69
C MET A 56 3.33 15.78 1.75
N ASP A 57 4.56 16.28 1.77
CA ASP A 57 5.64 15.73 2.61
C ASP A 57 5.29 15.66 4.10
N PRO A 58 4.64 16.68 4.70
CA PRO A 58 4.23 16.57 6.10
C PRO A 58 3.17 15.48 6.33
N LEU A 59 2.23 15.31 5.40
CA LEU A 59 1.22 14.24 5.47
C LEU A 59 1.88 12.86 5.36
N VAL A 60 2.84 12.71 4.44
CA VAL A 60 3.64 11.48 4.27
C VAL A 60 4.32 11.09 5.58
N ILE A 61 4.98 12.06 6.24
CA ILE A 61 5.62 11.84 7.55
C ILE A 61 4.61 11.38 8.61
N HIS A 62 3.43 12.01 8.68
CA HIS A 62 2.43 11.65 9.68
C HIS A 62 1.84 10.25 9.45
N LEU A 63 1.66 9.82 8.20
CA LEU A 63 1.13 8.49 7.86
C LEU A 63 2.01 7.34 8.35
N ALA A 64 3.33 7.55 8.44
CA ALA A 64 4.30 6.55 8.90
C ALA A 64 4.50 6.52 10.43
N ARG A 65 3.71 7.28 11.20
CA ARG A 65 3.84 7.25 12.66
C ARG A 65 3.46 5.88 13.22
N SER A 66 4.23 5.43 14.21
CA SER A 66 4.04 4.13 14.86
C SER A 66 2.63 3.92 15.44
N ASP A 67 1.97 4.96 15.94
CA ASP A 67 0.61 4.86 16.49
C ASP A 67 -0.47 4.65 15.41
N LEU A 68 -0.17 4.96 14.14
CA LEU A 68 -1.03 4.63 13.00
C LEU A 68 -0.67 3.28 12.39
N LEU A 69 0.62 3.01 12.14
CA LEU A 69 1.08 1.74 11.56
C LEU A 69 0.75 0.54 12.46
N ARG A 70 0.88 0.73 13.78
CA ARG A 70 0.63 -0.30 14.81
C ARG A 70 -0.67 -0.06 15.57
N HIS A 71 -1.58 0.72 15.01
CA HIS A 71 -2.89 0.97 15.62
C HIS A 71 -3.62 -0.36 15.92
N ASP A 72 -4.31 -0.49 17.05
CA ASP A 72 -4.91 -1.77 17.47
C ASP A 72 -5.97 -2.29 16.48
N GLU A 73 -6.74 -1.36 15.91
CA GLU A 73 -7.82 -1.64 14.96
C GLU A 73 -7.29 -1.94 13.54
N GLY A 74 -7.67 -3.10 12.99
CA GLY A 74 -7.17 -3.57 11.69
C GLY A 74 -7.70 -2.81 10.47
N ASP A 75 -8.89 -2.21 10.57
CA ASP A 75 -9.46 -1.34 9.53
C ASP A 75 -8.71 -0.01 9.43
N VAL A 76 -8.28 0.57 10.55
CA VAL A 76 -7.41 1.75 10.59
C VAL A 76 -6.09 1.44 9.89
N ARG A 77 -5.40 0.35 10.28
CA ARG A 77 -4.14 -0.05 9.63
C ARG A 77 -4.31 -0.23 8.12
N LEU A 78 -5.41 -0.83 7.68
CA LEU A 78 -5.69 -1.02 6.25
C LEU A 78 -5.86 0.32 5.50
N LEU A 79 -6.55 1.29 6.10
CA LEU A 79 -6.69 2.62 5.49
C LEU A 79 -5.37 3.40 5.48
N VAL A 80 -4.55 3.28 6.53
CA VAL A 80 -3.19 3.84 6.54
C VAL A 80 -2.38 3.27 5.38
N ILE A 81 -2.39 1.95 5.20
CA ILE A 81 -1.70 1.31 4.07
C ILE A 81 -2.29 1.67 2.72
N THR A 82 -3.61 1.90 2.64
CA THR A 82 -4.22 2.42 1.41
C THR A 82 -3.63 3.79 1.06
N CYS A 83 -3.53 4.70 2.03
CA CYS A 83 -2.89 6.01 1.83
C CYS A 83 -1.42 5.88 1.44
N ILE A 84 -0.66 5.04 2.15
CA ILE A 84 0.76 4.83 1.88
C ILE A 84 0.97 4.23 0.48
N SER A 85 0.12 3.30 0.03
CA SER A 85 0.21 2.75 -1.33
C SER A 85 0.04 3.82 -2.42
N GLU A 86 -0.80 4.83 -2.17
CA GLU A 86 -0.95 5.98 -3.06
C GLU A 86 0.29 6.87 -3.02
N VAL A 87 0.83 7.15 -1.83
CA VAL A 87 2.09 7.90 -1.68
C VAL A 87 3.20 7.20 -2.45
N THR A 88 3.42 5.90 -2.23
CA THR A 88 4.47 5.14 -2.93
C THR A 88 4.26 5.16 -4.45
N LYS A 89 3.02 5.11 -4.93
CA LYS A 89 2.71 5.26 -6.36
C LYS A 89 3.12 6.63 -6.90
N ILE A 90 2.91 7.69 -6.12
CA ILE A 90 3.26 9.07 -6.50
C ILE A 90 4.77 9.32 -6.43
N THR A 91 5.47 8.76 -5.44
CA THR A 91 6.91 9.01 -5.23
C THR A 91 7.82 8.05 -5.97
N ALA A 92 7.29 6.93 -6.48
CA ALA A 92 8.06 5.95 -7.25
C ALA A 92 8.93 6.63 -8.34
N PRO A 93 10.12 6.10 -8.64
CA PRO A 93 10.75 4.93 -8.04
C PRO A 93 11.36 5.20 -6.65
N ASN A 94 11.27 6.42 -6.12
CA ASN A 94 11.84 6.76 -4.82
C ASN A 94 10.89 6.34 -3.70
N LEU A 95 11.44 5.66 -2.70
CA LEU A 95 10.67 5.29 -1.51
C LEU A 95 10.39 6.54 -0.66
N PRO A 96 9.18 6.66 -0.08
CA PRO A 96 8.83 7.79 0.76
C PRO A 96 9.45 7.72 2.16
N TYR A 97 9.94 6.56 2.58
CA TYR A 97 10.48 6.32 3.93
C TYR A 97 11.83 5.60 3.89
N ASP A 98 12.52 5.59 5.04
CA ASP A 98 13.71 4.76 5.25
C ASP A 98 13.41 3.26 5.22
N ASP A 99 14.47 2.47 5.05
CA ASP A 99 14.42 1.01 4.89
C ASP A 99 13.67 0.30 6.03
N ILE A 100 13.90 0.72 7.28
CA ILE A 100 13.26 0.12 8.47
C ILE A 100 11.75 0.36 8.43
N THR A 101 11.34 1.58 8.12
CA THR A 101 9.94 1.95 8.02
C THR A 101 9.29 1.27 6.82
N MET A 102 10.01 1.16 5.70
CA MET A 102 9.52 0.50 4.49
C MET A 102 9.30 -0.99 4.71
N GLU A 103 10.16 -1.69 5.44
CA GLU A 103 9.96 -3.10 5.81
C GLU A 103 8.65 -3.31 6.59
N GLU A 104 8.38 -2.48 7.60
CA GLU A 104 7.12 -2.52 8.36
C GLU A 104 5.89 -2.21 7.46
N VAL A 105 6.04 -1.27 6.53
CA VAL A 105 4.99 -0.95 5.54
C VAL A 105 4.72 -2.13 4.62
N TYR A 106 5.76 -2.81 4.10
CA TYR A 106 5.60 -3.97 3.25
C TYR A 106 4.94 -5.13 4.00
N GLU A 107 5.29 -5.36 5.27
CA GLU A 107 4.64 -6.37 6.11
C GLU A 107 3.14 -6.10 6.22
N LEU A 108 2.74 -4.85 6.49
CA LEU A 108 1.34 -4.47 6.57
C LEU A 108 0.62 -4.56 5.22
N MET A 109 1.29 -4.21 4.10
CA MET A 109 0.76 -4.41 2.75
C MET A 109 0.49 -5.88 2.47
N ILE A 110 1.44 -6.76 2.75
CA ILE A 110 1.32 -8.21 2.49
C ILE A 110 0.21 -8.81 3.35
N ARG A 111 0.18 -8.50 4.66
CA ARG A 111 -0.92 -8.91 5.56
C ARG A 111 -2.28 -8.42 5.07
N SER A 112 -2.34 -7.28 4.36
CA SER A 112 -3.57 -6.79 3.77
C SER A 112 -4.13 -7.73 2.69
N PHE A 113 -3.33 -8.59 2.06
CA PHE A 113 -3.82 -9.49 1.02
C PHE A 113 -4.41 -10.80 1.55
N GLN A 114 -4.25 -11.10 2.85
CA GLN A 114 -4.80 -12.32 3.48
C GLN A 114 -6.33 -12.49 3.33
N LYS A 115 -7.05 -11.38 3.16
CA LYS A 115 -8.51 -11.38 2.95
C LYS A 115 -8.90 -11.05 1.51
N LEU A 116 -7.99 -11.15 0.56
CA LEU A 116 -8.26 -10.85 -0.85
C LEU A 116 -9.16 -11.92 -1.50
N TRP A 117 -9.26 -13.12 -0.93
CA TRP A 117 -10.23 -14.14 -1.38
C TRP A 117 -11.69 -13.74 -1.10
N ASP A 118 -11.94 -12.94 -0.06
CA ASP A 118 -13.28 -12.52 0.38
C ASP A 118 -13.76 -11.32 -0.45
N THR A 119 -14.31 -11.59 -1.62
CA THR A 119 -14.88 -10.57 -2.54
C THR A 119 -16.10 -9.85 -1.97
N SER A 120 -16.72 -10.42 -0.93
CA SER A 120 -17.86 -9.81 -0.22
C SER A 120 -17.43 -8.82 0.87
N ASN A 121 -16.13 -8.78 1.19
CA ASN A 121 -15.60 -7.91 2.24
C ASN A 121 -15.79 -6.43 1.89
N PRO A 122 -16.26 -5.57 2.80
CA PRO A 122 -16.41 -4.14 2.54
C PRO A 122 -15.08 -3.43 2.22
N TYR A 123 -13.94 -4.05 2.53
CA TYR A 123 -12.62 -3.54 2.21
C TYR A 123 -11.94 -4.21 1.01
N PHE A 124 -12.65 -5.09 0.28
CA PHE A 124 -12.09 -5.80 -0.88
C PHE A 124 -11.47 -4.84 -1.91
N ASP A 125 -12.22 -3.81 -2.32
CA ASP A 125 -11.75 -2.82 -3.29
C ASP A 125 -10.49 -2.08 -2.84
N LYS A 126 -10.34 -1.84 -1.53
CA LYS A 126 -9.14 -1.21 -0.98
C LYS A 126 -7.92 -2.11 -1.11
N ARG A 127 -8.08 -3.42 -0.86
CA ARG A 127 -7.03 -4.42 -1.05
C ARG A 127 -6.63 -4.56 -2.52
N VAL A 128 -7.62 -4.60 -3.42
CA VAL A 128 -7.38 -4.62 -4.87
C VAL A 128 -6.64 -3.36 -5.33
N LYS A 129 -6.99 -2.19 -4.79
CA LYS A 129 -6.31 -0.93 -5.08
C LYS A 129 -4.85 -0.93 -4.62
N ILE A 130 -4.56 -1.40 -3.40
CA ILE A 130 -3.19 -1.55 -2.89
C ILE A 130 -2.39 -2.49 -3.82
N LEU A 131 -2.94 -3.66 -4.14
CA LEU A 131 -2.31 -4.64 -5.03
C LEU A 131 -2.00 -4.03 -6.40
N GLY A 132 -2.98 -3.34 -6.99
CA GLY A 132 -2.85 -2.69 -8.29
C GLY A 132 -1.79 -1.59 -8.30
N ASN A 133 -1.70 -0.78 -7.24
CA ASN A 133 -0.68 0.25 -7.09
C ASN A 133 0.73 -0.37 -7.08
N ILE A 134 0.93 -1.42 -6.25
CA ILE A 134 2.22 -2.11 -6.16
C ILE A 134 2.63 -2.69 -7.52
N ALA A 135 1.72 -3.39 -8.19
CA ALA A 135 2.00 -4.00 -9.50
C ALA A 135 2.30 -2.94 -10.57
N LYS A 136 1.54 -1.83 -10.59
CA LYS A 136 1.66 -0.77 -11.60
C LYS A 136 3.01 -0.06 -11.58
N VAL A 137 3.47 0.35 -10.39
CA VAL A 137 4.73 1.09 -10.24
C VAL A 137 5.89 0.19 -9.79
N ARG A 138 5.66 -1.11 -9.67
CA ARG A 138 6.63 -2.12 -9.22
C ARG A 138 7.29 -1.74 -7.89
N SER A 139 6.50 -1.17 -6.97
CA SER A 139 7.01 -0.62 -5.71
C SER A 139 7.50 -1.68 -4.72
N CYS A 140 7.40 -2.96 -5.05
CA CYS A 140 7.96 -4.07 -4.27
C CYS A 140 9.43 -4.36 -4.60
N ILE A 141 9.99 -3.86 -5.72
CA ILE A 141 11.38 -4.15 -6.11
C ILE A 141 12.41 -3.88 -4.99
N PRO A 142 12.30 -2.79 -4.20
CA PRO A 142 13.27 -2.55 -3.13
C PRO A 142 13.33 -3.66 -2.07
N MET A 143 12.29 -4.48 -1.90
CA MET A 143 12.36 -5.66 -1.01
C MET A 143 13.47 -6.65 -1.40
N LEU A 144 13.88 -6.65 -2.68
CA LEU A 144 14.99 -7.47 -3.16
C LEU A 144 16.34 -6.99 -2.60
N ASP A 145 16.50 -5.67 -2.50
CA ASP A 145 17.73 -5.01 -2.03
C ASP A 145 17.80 -4.95 -0.50
N LEU A 146 16.65 -4.96 0.18
CA LEU A 146 16.55 -4.92 1.65
C LEU A 146 16.73 -6.30 2.32
N ASP A 147 17.00 -7.35 1.55
CA ASP A 147 17.13 -8.73 2.04
C ASP A 147 15.93 -9.25 2.86
N CYS A 148 14.72 -8.81 2.51
CA CYS A 148 13.47 -9.23 3.15
C CYS A 148 12.98 -10.62 2.67
N ASP A 149 13.83 -11.65 2.65
CA ASP A 149 13.49 -12.98 2.11
C ASP A 149 12.28 -13.62 2.79
N ASP A 150 12.21 -13.55 4.12
CA ASP A 150 11.07 -14.08 4.89
C ASP A 150 9.76 -13.40 4.48
N LEU A 151 9.82 -12.10 4.21
CA LEU A 151 8.66 -11.33 3.80
C LEU A 151 8.24 -11.63 2.35
N ILE A 152 9.22 -11.89 1.48
CA ILE A 152 8.97 -12.37 0.12
C ILE A 152 8.28 -13.73 0.18
N PHE A 153 8.76 -14.70 0.97
CA PHE A 153 8.11 -16.01 1.08
C PHE A 153 6.69 -15.89 1.65
N HIS A 154 6.52 -15.07 2.69
CA HIS A 154 5.20 -14.81 3.24
C HIS A 154 4.23 -14.20 2.21
N MET A 155 4.72 -13.33 1.32
CA MET A 155 3.90 -12.78 0.23
C MET A 155 3.43 -13.88 -0.73
N PHE A 156 4.27 -14.85 -1.08
CA PHE A 156 3.86 -15.97 -1.92
C PHE A 156 2.77 -16.80 -1.23
N GLU A 157 2.97 -17.18 0.04
CA GLU A 157 1.97 -17.91 0.82
C GLU A 157 0.62 -17.18 0.84
N VAL A 158 0.64 -15.86 1.10
CA VAL A 158 -0.56 -15.04 1.15
C VAL A 158 -1.26 -14.99 -0.21
N PHE A 159 -0.52 -14.83 -1.31
CA PHE A 159 -1.13 -14.80 -2.64
C PHE A 159 -1.71 -16.15 -3.07
N PHE A 160 -1.03 -17.26 -2.78
CA PHE A 160 -1.57 -18.60 -3.04
C PHE A 160 -2.82 -18.88 -2.20
N ALA A 161 -2.80 -18.55 -0.91
CA ALA A 161 -3.97 -18.69 -0.04
C ALA A 161 -5.13 -17.77 -0.44
N ALA A 162 -4.85 -16.66 -1.13
CA ALA A 162 -5.86 -15.72 -1.59
C ALA A 162 -6.51 -16.11 -2.93
N LEU A 163 -5.96 -17.08 -3.66
CA LEU A 163 -6.50 -17.51 -4.96
C LEU A 163 -7.95 -17.94 -4.82
N HIS A 164 -8.83 -17.33 -5.63
CA HIS A 164 -10.25 -17.61 -5.60
C HIS A 164 -10.83 -17.54 -7.03
N GLU A 165 -11.80 -18.41 -7.34
CA GLU A 165 -12.39 -18.49 -8.68
C GLU A 165 -13.12 -17.21 -9.11
N ASP A 166 -13.65 -16.46 -8.14
CA ASP A 166 -14.33 -15.18 -8.37
C ASP A 166 -13.38 -14.00 -8.64
N HIS A 167 -12.06 -14.21 -8.62
CA HIS A 167 -11.12 -13.13 -8.90
C HIS A 167 -11.18 -12.70 -10.36
N SER A 168 -11.25 -11.39 -10.59
CA SER A 168 -11.07 -10.84 -11.93
C SER A 168 -9.66 -11.11 -12.44
N GLN A 169 -9.52 -11.19 -13.76
CA GLN A 169 -8.22 -11.40 -14.40
C GLN A 169 -7.18 -10.34 -14.02
N ASN A 170 -7.60 -9.11 -13.73
CA ASN A 170 -6.70 -8.03 -13.33
C ASN A 170 -6.04 -8.30 -11.97
N ILE A 171 -6.77 -8.91 -11.03
CA ILE A 171 -6.24 -9.27 -9.71
C ILE A 171 -5.20 -10.38 -9.86
N MET A 172 -5.53 -11.41 -10.65
CA MET A 172 -4.62 -12.52 -10.96
C MET A 172 -3.33 -12.04 -11.62
N VAL A 173 -3.44 -11.18 -12.63
CA VAL A 173 -2.28 -10.59 -13.33
C VAL A 173 -1.44 -9.73 -12.39
N ALA A 174 -2.06 -8.99 -11.47
CA ALA A 174 -1.33 -8.18 -10.50
C ALA A 174 -0.52 -9.05 -9.51
N MET A 175 -1.13 -10.09 -8.93
CA MET A 175 -0.43 -11.05 -8.08
C MET A 175 0.73 -11.72 -8.83
N GLN A 176 0.46 -12.22 -10.05
CA GLN A 176 1.49 -12.86 -10.89
C GLN A 176 2.64 -11.91 -11.23
N THR A 177 2.34 -10.65 -11.56
CA THR A 177 3.35 -9.62 -11.87
C THR A 177 4.27 -9.41 -10.68
N ILE A 178 3.71 -9.27 -9.48
CA ILE A 178 4.49 -9.04 -8.24
C ILE A 178 5.34 -10.27 -7.91
N MET A 179 4.76 -11.47 -7.96
CA MET A 179 5.49 -12.73 -7.71
C MET A 179 6.65 -12.90 -8.69
N SER A 180 6.41 -12.66 -9.98
CA SER A 180 7.45 -12.77 -11.02
C SER A 180 8.59 -11.78 -10.79
N LEU A 181 8.29 -10.56 -10.32
CA LEU A 181 9.32 -9.59 -9.96
C LEU A 181 10.17 -10.08 -8.79
N MET A 182 9.55 -10.62 -7.74
CA MET A 182 10.28 -11.12 -6.57
C MET A 182 11.09 -12.38 -6.89
N SER A 183 10.60 -13.24 -7.78
CA SER A 183 11.33 -14.42 -8.24
C SER A 183 12.65 -14.09 -8.93
N ASN A 184 12.80 -12.90 -9.54
CA ASN A 184 14.05 -12.50 -10.20
C ASN A 184 15.26 -12.42 -9.25
N LYS A 185 15.05 -12.38 -7.93
CA LYS A 185 16.13 -12.45 -6.94
C LYS A 185 16.82 -13.81 -6.94
N TYR A 186 16.08 -14.88 -7.24
CA TYR A 186 16.55 -16.26 -7.08
C TYR A 186 16.84 -16.87 -8.44
N GLU A 187 18.11 -17.02 -8.79
CA GLU A 187 18.52 -17.85 -9.93
C GLU A 187 18.14 -19.32 -9.70
N ASP A 188 18.41 -19.81 -8.48
CA ASP A 188 17.91 -21.08 -7.95
C ASP A 188 16.96 -20.81 -6.77
N PRO A 189 15.65 -21.11 -6.89
CA PRO A 189 14.69 -20.88 -5.82
C PRO A 189 15.04 -21.70 -4.56
N PRO A 190 15.07 -21.08 -3.37
CA PRO A 190 15.35 -21.79 -2.12
C PRO A 190 14.20 -22.75 -1.77
N GLN A 191 14.51 -23.80 -0.99
CA GLN A 191 13.53 -24.86 -0.63
C GLN A 191 12.21 -24.33 -0.02
N PRO A 192 12.20 -23.30 0.84
CA PRO A 192 10.95 -22.70 1.32
C PRO A 192 10.06 -22.20 0.19
N LEU A 193 10.63 -21.46 -0.77
CA LEU A 193 9.91 -20.95 -1.94
C LEU A 193 9.42 -22.09 -2.85
N LEU A 194 10.26 -23.11 -3.09
CA LEU A 194 9.86 -24.28 -3.87
C LEU A 194 8.69 -25.04 -3.23
N SER A 195 8.68 -25.15 -1.90
CA SER A 195 7.60 -25.83 -1.17
C SER A 195 6.27 -25.13 -1.38
N ILE A 196 6.26 -23.79 -1.35
CA ILE A 196 5.08 -22.96 -1.59
C ILE A 196 4.60 -23.07 -3.05
N LEU A 197 5.50 -23.20 -4.03
CA LEU A 197 5.14 -23.26 -5.45
C LEU A 197 4.54 -24.61 -5.90
N VAL A 198 4.68 -25.66 -5.09
CA VAL A 198 4.28 -27.04 -5.44
C VAL A 198 3.02 -27.49 -4.67
N GLU A 199 2.55 -26.71 -3.69
CA GLU A 199 1.24 -26.88 -3.04
C GLU A 199 0.07 -26.51 -3.97
#